data_AF-A0AAD9W0J7-F1
#
_entry.id   AF-A0AAD9W0J7-F1
#
_cell.length_a   1.000
_cell.length_b   1.000
_cell.length_c   1.000
_cell.angle_alpha   90.00
_cell.angle_beta   90.00
_cell.angle_gamma   90.00
#
_symmetry.space_group_name_H-M   'P 1'
#
loop_
_entity.id
_entity.type
_entity.pdbx_description
1 polymer ?
#
loop_
_entity_poly.entity_id
_entity_poly.type
_entity_poly.pdbx_seq_one_letter_code
_entity_poly.pdbx_strand_id
1 'polypeptide(L)'
;MAYDYALVHLKFTTPLATVLTIISYPILTRRHWYQTSILILIAVVATIPWDSYLIRHSVWTYPPDVVIGPTLLSIPAEELFFFVVQTYITSLLYHVFNKPLLHAEYLGSDSWIARGLHRTVQAVIFSLSLLGFWLTSDGGPGTYLGLILIWACPFALLTWSLGGLFMVTLPWTSVAVPIALPTLYLWIVDELALRRGTWAIESGTKLGVTIWGSLEVEEAIFFAATNVLIVFGLGAFDNALAIIDAFPDVFESAPECPKPTMLIKALFIFWSPERKERIRGIQEAVERLCRKSRSFYLASSTFAGRLRIDLVLL
;
A
#
# COMPACT_ATOMS: atom_id res chain seq x y z
N MET A 1 -20.12 8.53 23.98
CA MET A 1 -19.60 9.77 24.63
C MET A 1 -18.79 10.52 23.57
N ALA A 2 -18.75 11.85 23.62
CA ALA A 2 -18.13 12.74 22.63
C ALA A 2 -16.78 12.29 22.05
N TYR A 3 -15.96 11.49 22.74
CA TYR A 3 -14.58 11.16 22.37
C TYR A 3 -14.37 9.77 21.76
N ASP A 4 -15.43 9.01 21.47
CA ASP A 4 -15.27 7.58 21.20
C ASP A 4 -14.38 7.29 19.98
N TYR A 5 -14.42 8.12 18.92
CA TYR A 5 -13.53 7.93 17.78
C TYR A 5 -12.06 8.27 18.10
N ALA A 6 -11.79 9.42 18.72
CA ALA A 6 -10.44 9.77 19.16
C ALA A 6 -9.85 8.73 20.14
N LEU A 7 -10.69 8.14 21.00
CA LEU A 7 -10.29 7.06 21.91
C LEU A 7 -9.93 5.76 21.18
N VAL A 8 -10.58 5.44 20.05
CA VAL A 8 -10.16 4.32 19.20
C VAL A 8 -8.74 4.53 18.72
N HIS A 9 -8.40 5.72 18.22
CA HIS A 9 -7.03 6.02 17.78
C HIS A 9 -6.01 5.98 18.91
N LEU A 10 -6.35 6.54 20.07
CA LEU A 10 -5.47 6.56 21.22
C LEU A 10 -5.19 5.15 21.76
N LYS A 11 -6.18 4.25 21.71
CA LYS A 11 -6.05 2.88 22.23
C LYS A 11 -5.46 1.89 21.24
N PHE A 12 -5.77 2.03 19.95
CA PHE A 12 -5.46 0.99 18.97
C PHE A 12 -4.44 1.41 17.91
N THR A 13 -4.63 2.53 17.22
CA THR A 13 -3.75 2.87 16.08
C THR A 13 -2.47 3.57 16.52
N THR A 14 -2.55 4.51 17.45
CA THR A 14 -1.38 5.29 17.93
C THR A 14 -0.36 4.42 18.67
N PRO A 15 -0.76 3.51 19.58
CA PRO A 15 0.19 2.62 20.25
C PRO A 15 0.85 1.66 19.26
N LEU A 16 0.08 1.09 18.32
CA LEU A 16 0.63 0.21 17.28
C LEU A 16 1.64 0.96 16.41
N ALA A 17 1.29 2.16 15.91
CA ALA A 17 2.19 3.00 15.14
C ALA A 17 3.48 3.33 15.90
N THR A 18 3.37 3.65 17.20
CA THR A 18 4.51 3.96 18.06
C THR A 18 5.42 2.76 18.24
N VAL A 19 4.87 1.59 18.59
CA VAL A 19 5.63 0.35 18.77
C VAL A 19 6.33 -0.06 17.47
N LEU A 20 5.61 -0.05 16.34
CA LEU A 20 6.20 -0.36 15.04
C LEU A 20 7.31 0.64 14.67
N THR A 21 7.12 1.93 14.97
CA THR A 21 8.16 2.93 14.74
C THR A 21 9.41 2.61 15.55
N ILE A 22 9.29 2.35 16.85
CA ILE A 22 10.43 2.04 17.71
C ILE A 22 11.17 0.79 17.23
N ILE A 23 10.45 -0.28 16.88
CA ILE A 23 11.03 -1.55 16.43
C ILE A 23 11.71 -1.40 15.06
N SER A 24 11.10 -0.66 14.13
CA SER A 24 11.63 -0.50 12.77
C SER A 24 12.67 0.62 12.66
N TYR A 25 12.73 1.57 13.60
CA TYR A 25 13.61 2.74 13.53
C TYR A 25 15.07 2.42 13.15
N PRO A 26 15.75 1.38 13.70
CA PRO A 26 17.14 1.09 13.37
C PRO A 26 17.39 0.70 11.91
N ILE A 27 16.35 0.23 11.20
CA ILE A 27 16.45 -0.22 9.81
C ILE A 27 15.85 0.76 8.80
N LEU A 28 15.18 1.82 9.28
CA LEU A 28 14.57 2.82 8.42
C LEU A 28 15.61 3.82 7.89
N THR A 29 15.52 4.12 6.60
CA THR A 29 16.38 5.10 5.92
C THR A 29 15.57 6.34 5.56
N ARG A 30 16.23 7.45 5.18
CA ARG A 30 15.54 8.65 4.69
C ARG A 30 14.63 8.36 3.49
N ARG A 31 15.04 7.41 2.65
CA ARG A 31 14.25 6.93 1.51
C ARG A 31 12.91 6.33 1.94
N HIS A 32 12.87 5.53 3.01
CA HIS A 32 11.62 4.97 3.51
C HIS A 32 10.69 6.08 4.02
N TRP A 33 11.22 7.04 4.79
CA TRP A 33 10.45 8.20 5.25
C TRP A 33 9.91 9.04 4.08
N TYR A 34 10.71 9.19 3.03
CA TYR A 34 10.31 9.88 1.81
C TYR A 34 9.16 9.16 1.09
N GLN A 35 9.27 7.84 0.87
CA GLN A 35 8.22 7.01 0.27
C GLN A 35 6.92 7.10 1.09
N THR A 36 7.01 6.91 2.40
CA THR A 36 5.85 6.97 3.30
C THR A 36 5.20 8.35 3.33
N SER A 37 5.98 9.42 3.35
CA SER A 37 5.44 10.80 3.36
C SER A 37 4.70 11.13 2.06
N ILE A 38 5.26 10.72 0.91
CA ILE A 38 4.57 10.89 -0.38
C ILE A 38 3.28 10.08 -0.42
N LEU A 39 3.32 8.84 0.06
CA LEU A 39 2.16 7.98 0.01
C LEU A 39 1.05 8.45 0.94
N ILE A 40 1.38 8.96 2.13
CA ILE A 40 0.41 9.63 3.02
C ILE A 40 -0.24 10.81 2.30
N LEU A 41 0.54 11.66 1.64
CA LEU A 41 0.00 12.80 0.91
C LEU A 41 -0.95 12.35 -0.21
N ILE A 42 -0.55 11.35 -1.00
CA ILE A 42 -1.38 10.79 -2.08
C ILE A 42 -2.66 10.19 -1.50
N ALA A 43 -2.56 9.38 -0.44
CA ALA A 43 -3.71 8.75 0.20
C ALA A 43 -4.71 9.79 0.69
N VAL A 44 -4.26 10.80 1.46
CA VAL A 44 -5.13 11.86 1.96
C VAL A 44 -5.81 12.62 0.81
N VAL A 45 -5.05 13.05 -0.21
CA VAL A 45 -5.61 13.80 -1.35
C VAL A 45 -6.58 12.95 -2.17
N ALA A 46 -6.32 11.66 -2.35
CA ALA A 46 -7.16 10.74 -3.12
C ALA A 46 -8.44 10.33 -2.37
N THR A 47 -8.39 10.24 -1.05
CA THR A 47 -9.53 9.79 -0.23
C THR A 47 -10.49 10.94 0.08
N ILE A 48 -10.00 12.18 0.27
CA ILE A 48 -10.86 13.33 0.65
C ILE A 48 -12.10 13.51 -0.25
N PRO A 49 -12.00 13.51 -1.60
CA PRO A 49 -13.18 13.72 -2.44
C PRO A 49 -14.20 12.58 -2.32
N TRP A 50 -13.73 11.35 -2.19
CA TRP A 50 -14.55 10.15 -2.08
C TRP A 50 -15.25 10.08 -0.73
N ASP A 51 -14.51 10.31 0.35
CA ASP A 51 -15.04 10.22 1.71
C ASP A 51 -16.04 11.35 2.00
N SER A 52 -15.71 12.57 1.56
CA SER A 52 -16.62 13.72 1.59
C SER A 52 -17.93 13.43 0.83
N TYR A 53 -17.85 12.74 -0.31
CA TYR A 53 -19.02 12.33 -1.08
C TYR A 53 -19.90 11.35 -0.30
N LEU A 54 -19.32 10.32 0.33
CA LEU A 54 -20.05 9.33 1.12
C LEU A 54 -20.83 9.98 2.27
N ILE A 55 -20.19 10.90 3.00
CA ILE A 55 -20.79 11.59 4.14
C ILE A 55 -21.94 12.50 3.67
N ARG A 56 -21.74 13.25 2.59
CA ARG A 56 -22.75 14.19 2.07
C ARG A 56 -23.98 13.51 1.47
N HIS A 57 -23.85 12.28 1.02
CA HIS A 57 -24.95 11.48 0.47
C HIS A 57 -25.52 10.49 1.49
N SER A 58 -25.16 10.64 2.76
CA SER A 58 -25.61 9.78 3.86
C SER A 58 -25.39 8.28 3.61
N VAL A 59 -24.36 7.92 2.83
CA VAL A 59 -23.94 6.52 2.70
C VAL A 59 -23.26 6.08 4.00
N TRP A 60 -22.50 7.02 4.59
CA TRP A 60 -21.82 6.86 5.87
C TRP A 60 -22.16 8.03 6.79
N THR A 61 -22.57 7.73 8.02
CA THR A 61 -22.93 8.76 9.01
C THR A 61 -22.21 8.58 10.34
N TYR A 62 -21.92 9.71 10.98
CA TYR A 62 -21.39 9.77 12.33
C TYR A 62 -22.49 10.23 13.29
N PRO A 63 -22.68 9.55 14.44
CA PRO A 63 -23.55 10.07 15.48
C PRO A 63 -23.07 11.46 15.94
N PRO A 64 -23.99 12.41 16.23
CA PRO A 64 -23.64 13.80 16.56
C PRO A 64 -22.72 13.96 17.77
N ASP A 65 -22.66 12.94 18.61
CA ASP A 65 -22.00 12.89 19.92
C ASP A 65 -20.77 11.97 19.95
N VAL A 66 -20.17 11.66 18.79
CA VAL A 66 -18.96 10.81 18.68
C VAL A 66 -17.76 11.54 18.08
N VAL A 67 -18.00 12.66 17.39
CA VAL A 67 -16.98 13.48 16.71
C VAL A 67 -16.91 14.86 17.36
N ILE A 68 -15.70 15.35 17.63
CA ILE A 68 -15.48 16.63 18.34
C ILE A 68 -14.73 17.62 17.46
N GLY A 69 -13.94 17.09 16.52
CA GLY A 69 -12.99 17.86 15.75
C GLY A 69 -13.61 18.77 14.68
N PRO A 70 -12.81 19.72 14.16
CA PRO A 70 -13.17 20.45 12.96
C PRO A 70 -13.34 19.45 11.80
N THR A 71 -14.37 19.65 10.99
CA THR A 71 -14.54 18.87 9.77
C THR A 71 -13.87 19.57 8.59
N LEU A 72 -13.12 18.83 7.76
CA LEU A 72 -12.67 19.30 6.46
C LEU A 72 -13.57 18.72 5.38
N LEU A 73 -14.29 19.56 4.63
CA LEU A 73 -15.23 19.10 3.60
C LEU A 73 -16.25 18.05 4.11
N SER A 74 -16.73 18.17 5.35
CA SER A 74 -17.62 17.21 6.04
C SER A 74 -16.93 15.99 6.68
N ILE A 75 -15.62 15.82 6.48
CA ILE A 75 -14.85 14.71 7.05
C ILE A 75 -14.32 15.09 8.45
N PRO A 76 -14.58 14.29 9.49
CA PRO A 76 -13.98 14.48 10.82
C PRO A 76 -12.45 14.53 10.82
N ALA A 77 -11.85 15.29 11.73
CA ALA A 77 -10.39 15.32 11.87
C ALA A 77 -9.80 13.95 12.26
N GLU A 78 -10.57 13.17 13.02
CA GLU A 78 -10.27 11.81 13.41
C GLU A 78 -10.17 10.88 12.19
N GLU A 79 -11.09 11.02 11.23
CA GLU A 79 -11.07 10.26 9.97
C GLU A 79 -9.87 10.64 9.09
N LEU A 80 -9.53 11.94 9.01
CA LEU A 80 -8.31 12.37 8.33
C LEU A 80 -7.05 11.78 8.99
N PHE A 81 -7.04 11.69 10.32
CA PHE A 81 -5.96 11.03 11.04
C PHE A 81 -5.92 9.53 10.75
N PHE A 82 -7.08 8.89 10.60
CA PHE A 82 -7.17 7.48 10.18
C PHE A 82 -6.45 7.24 8.84
N PHE A 83 -6.70 8.08 7.82
CA PHE A 83 -6.02 7.97 6.52
C PHE A 83 -4.49 8.00 6.66
N VAL A 84 -4.00 8.91 7.51
CA VAL A 84 -2.56 9.08 7.78
C VAL A 84 -1.99 7.88 8.53
N VAL A 85 -2.61 7.49 9.66
CA VAL A 85 -2.06 6.47 10.56
C VAL A 85 -2.13 5.07 9.94
N GLN A 86 -3.19 4.75 9.18
CA GLN A 86 -3.26 3.51 8.44
C GLN A 86 -2.15 3.44 7.39
N THR A 87 -2.03 4.48 6.55
CA THR A 87 -0.98 4.54 5.52
C THR A 87 0.40 4.41 6.13
N TYR A 88 0.62 5.05 7.28
CA TYR A 88 1.86 4.97 8.03
C TYR A 88 2.18 3.56 8.55
N ILE A 89 1.26 2.92 9.29
CA ILE A 89 1.43 1.57 9.86
C ILE A 89 1.71 0.55 8.75
N THR A 90 0.90 0.57 7.69
CA THR A 90 1.03 -0.35 6.57
C THR A 90 2.34 -0.13 5.83
N SER A 91 2.78 1.12 5.68
CA SER A 91 4.10 1.42 5.11
C SER A 91 5.25 0.91 5.96
N LEU A 92 5.20 1.08 7.29
CA LEU A 92 6.24 0.57 8.18
C LEU A 92 6.37 -0.95 8.08
N LEU A 93 5.25 -1.67 8.07
CA LEU A 93 5.26 -3.12 7.87
C LEU A 93 5.84 -3.48 6.51
N TYR A 94 5.40 -2.81 5.44
CA TYR A 94 5.96 -3.04 4.10
C TYR A 94 7.48 -2.87 4.08
N HIS A 95 8.01 -1.78 4.66
CA HIS A 95 9.45 -1.51 4.71
C HIS A 95 10.21 -2.58 5.50
N VAL A 96 9.66 -3.06 6.62
CA VAL A 96 10.29 -4.13 7.42
C VAL A 96 10.41 -5.42 6.61
N PHE A 97 9.35 -5.83 5.90
CA PHE A 97 9.35 -7.06 5.11
C PHE A 97 10.16 -6.95 3.81
N ASN A 98 10.37 -5.75 3.28
CA ASN A 98 11.13 -5.52 2.06
C ASN A 98 12.62 -5.16 2.31
N LYS A 99 12.99 -4.73 3.52
CA LYS A 99 14.37 -4.33 3.85
C LYS A 99 15.44 -5.36 3.49
N PRO A 100 15.27 -6.67 3.75
CA PRO A 100 16.30 -7.65 3.42
C PRO A 100 16.50 -7.85 1.92
N LEU A 101 15.57 -7.43 1.08
CA LEU A 101 15.58 -7.71 -0.36
C LEU A 101 16.49 -6.74 -1.10
N LEU A 102 17.24 -7.24 -2.07
CA LEU A 102 17.88 -6.39 -3.06
C LEU A 102 16.92 -6.24 -4.24
N HIS A 103 16.09 -5.20 -4.26
CA HIS A 103 15.04 -5.05 -5.27
C HIS A 103 15.55 -5.12 -6.73
N ALA A 104 16.78 -4.69 -7.01
CA ALA A 104 17.38 -4.79 -8.34
C ALA A 104 17.47 -6.24 -8.88
N GLU A 105 17.56 -7.24 -8.01
CA GLU A 105 17.56 -8.67 -8.36
C GLU A 105 16.24 -9.10 -9.01
N TYR A 106 15.13 -8.48 -8.61
CA TYR A 106 13.77 -8.89 -8.99
C TYR A 106 13.27 -8.22 -10.28
N LEU A 107 14.11 -7.39 -10.89
CA LEU A 107 13.82 -6.72 -12.15
C LEU A 107 13.89 -7.66 -13.36
N GLY A 108 13.20 -7.31 -14.44
CA GLY A 108 13.40 -7.94 -15.76
C GLY A 108 13.01 -9.42 -15.85
N SER A 109 12.06 -9.90 -15.04
CA SER A 109 11.65 -11.31 -15.06
C SER A 109 11.05 -11.73 -16.40
N ASP A 110 11.64 -12.77 -16.99
CA ASP A 110 11.15 -13.40 -18.22
C ASP A 110 10.13 -14.53 -17.96
N SER A 111 9.66 -14.69 -16.71
CA SER A 111 8.72 -15.76 -16.34
C SER A 111 7.35 -15.58 -16.99
N TRP A 112 6.91 -16.60 -17.73
CA TRP A 112 5.57 -16.64 -18.32
C TRP A 112 4.47 -16.70 -17.25
N ILE A 113 4.75 -17.34 -16.10
CA ILE A 113 3.84 -17.42 -14.95
C ILE A 113 3.67 -16.02 -14.35
N ALA A 114 4.76 -15.27 -14.16
CA ALA A 114 4.70 -13.92 -13.62
C ALA A 114 3.91 -12.97 -14.52
N ARG A 115 4.15 -13.03 -15.85
CA ARG A 115 3.36 -12.26 -16.83
C ARG A 115 1.89 -12.69 -16.89
N GLY A 116 1.62 -13.99 -16.73
CA GLY A 116 0.27 -14.54 -16.62
C GLY A 116 -0.46 -13.93 -15.43
N LEU A 117 0.11 -14.07 -14.23
CA LEU A 117 -0.46 -13.55 -12.98
C LEU A 117 -0.64 -12.03 -13.04
N HIS A 118 0.35 -11.29 -13.55
CA HIS A 118 0.24 -9.84 -13.74
C HIS A 118 -0.99 -9.45 -14.55
N ARG A 119 -1.22 -10.09 -15.71
CA ARG A 119 -2.38 -9.83 -16.57
C ARG A 119 -3.69 -10.31 -15.95
N THR A 120 -3.68 -11.45 -15.25
CA THR A 120 -4.87 -11.95 -14.55
C THR A 120 -5.31 -10.98 -13.46
N VAL A 121 -4.38 -10.47 -12.64
CA VAL A 121 -4.70 -9.48 -11.61
C VAL A 121 -5.22 -8.17 -12.24
N GLN A 122 -4.63 -7.71 -13.35
CA GLN A 122 -5.17 -6.56 -14.10
C GLN A 122 -6.62 -6.79 -14.55
N ALA A 123 -6.91 -7.96 -15.12
CA ALA A 123 -8.25 -8.32 -15.56
C ALA A 123 -9.23 -8.37 -14.39
N VAL A 124 -8.84 -8.96 -13.26
CA VAL A 124 -9.67 -9.01 -12.04
C VAL A 124 -9.97 -7.61 -11.51
N ILE A 125 -8.96 -6.73 -11.38
CA ILE A 125 -9.17 -5.36 -10.92
C ILE A 125 -10.09 -4.59 -11.88
N PHE A 126 -9.91 -4.77 -13.19
CA PHE A 126 -10.77 -4.16 -14.19
C PHE A 126 -12.22 -4.65 -14.09
N SER A 127 -12.44 -5.96 -13.94
CA SER A 127 -13.77 -6.54 -13.74
C SER A 127 -14.43 -6.05 -12.45
N LEU A 128 -13.67 -5.90 -11.36
CA LEU A 128 -14.16 -5.33 -10.11
C LEU A 128 -14.56 -3.86 -10.27
N SER A 129 -13.84 -3.08 -11.08
CA SER A 129 -14.22 -1.71 -11.41
C SER A 129 -15.55 -1.65 -12.16
N LEU A 130 -15.79 -2.57 -13.10
CA LEU A 130 -17.07 -2.67 -13.83
C LEU A 130 -18.21 -3.09 -12.90
N LEU A 131 -17.94 -4.03 -11.98
CA LEU A 131 -18.89 -4.42 -10.96
C LEU A 131 -19.24 -3.24 -10.06
N GLY A 132 -18.25 -2.43 -9.67
CA GLY A 132 -18.48 -1.23 -8.87
C GLY A 132 -19.43 -0.24 -9.56
N PHE A 133 -19.21 -0.01 -10.87
CA PHE A 133 -20.07 0.82 -11.69
C PHE A 133 -21.51 0.29 -11.73
N TRP A 134 -21.67 -1.01 -11.94
CA TRP A 134 -22.98 -1.67 -11.96
C TRP A 134 -23.69 -1.60 -10.61
N LEU A 135 -23.01 -1.84 -9.49
CA LEU A 135 -23.60 -1.75 -8.15
C LEU A 135 -24.08 -0.34 -7.79
N THR A 136 -23.45 0.69 -8.37
CA THR A 136 -23.77 2.09 -8.08
C THR A 136 -24.86 2.65 -8.99
N SER A 137 -25.19 1.99 -10.12
CA SER A 137 -26.14 2.54 -11.11
C SER A 137 -27.57 2.64 -10.59
N ASP A 138 -27.96 1.74 -9.70
CA ASP A 138 -29.35 1.59 -9.26
C ASP A 138 -29.61 2.25 -7.90
N GLY A 139 -28.58 2.78 -7.23
CA GLY A 139 -28.68 3.49 -5.94
C GLY A 139 -29.24 2.65 -4.78
N GLY A 140 -29.21 1.32 -4.91
CA GLY A 140 -29.81 0.36 -3.97
C GLY A 140 -28.79 -0.35 -3.06
N PRO A 141 -29.14 -1.54 -2.54
CA PRO A 141 -28.24 -2.36 -1.73
C PRO A 141 -26.95 -2.68 -2.51
N GLY A 142 -25.79 -2.40 -1.90
CA GLY A 142 -24.49 -2.55 -2.53
C GLY A 142 -23.91 -1.27 -3.11
N THR A 143 -24.63 -0.14 -3.04
CA THR A 143 -24.09 1.18 -3.42
C THR A 143 -22.78 1.49 -2.69
N TYR A 144 -22.69 1.14 -1.40
CA TYR A 144 -21.46 1.39 -0.63
C TYR A 144 -20.26 0.58 -1.18
N LEU A 145 -20.46 -0.73 -1.39
CA LEU A 145 -19.46 -1.58 -2.04
C LEU A 145 -19.10 -1.06 -3.44
N GLY A 146 -20.10 -0.63 -4.20
CA GLY A 146 -19.93 -0.04 -5.53
C GLY A 146 -18.99 1.17 -5.51
N LEU A 147 -19.22 2.10 -4.58
CA LEU A 147 -18.40 3.29 -4.39
C LEU A 147 -16.97 2.96 -3.93
N ILE A 148 -16.78 1.95 -3.07
CA ILE A 148 -15.43 1.45 -2.72
C ILE A 148 -14.71 0.97 -3.98
N LEU A 149 -15.36 0.14 -4.80
CA LEU A 149 -14.75 -0.45 -5.99
C LEU A 149 -14.45 0.59 -7.09
N ILE A 150 -15.38 1.52 -7.35
CA ILE A 150 -15.18 2.60 -8.34
C ILE A 150 -13.98 3.47 -7.96
N TRP A 151 -13.77 3.72 -6.68
CA TRP A 151 -12.65 4.53 -6.20
C TRP A 151 -11.34 3.75 -6.15
N ALA A 152 -11.32 2.58 -5.53
CA ALA A 152 -10.09 1.82 -5.29
C ALA A 152 -9.53 1.18 -6.57
N CYS A 153 -10.38 0.60 -7.43
CA CYS A 153 -9.91 -0.18 -8.58
C CYS A 153 -9.06 0.64 -9.57
N PRO A 154 -9.39 1.89 -9.93
CA PRO A 154 -8.54 2.71 -10.80
C PRO A 154 -7.13 2.94 -10.25
N PHE A 155 -6.99 3.27 -8.96
CA PHE A 155 -5.69 3.44 -8.31
C PHE A 155 -4.93 2.12 -8.23
N ALA A 156 -5.62 1.02 -7.90
CA ALA A 156 -5.04 -0.32 -7.86
C ALA A 156 -4.54 -0.75 -9.25
N LEU A 157 -5.33 -0.52 -10.31
CA LEU A 157 -4.98 -0.87 -11.68
C LEU A 157 -3.79 -0.05 -12.16
N LEU A 158 -3.76 1.25 -11.87
CA LEU A 158 -2.64 2.13 -12.21
C LEU A 158 -1.35 1.66 -11.54
N THR A 159 -1.35 1.54 -10.21
CA THR A 159 -0.16 1.15 -9.43
C THR A 159 0.31 -0.27 -9.76
N TRP A 160 -0.62 -1.21 -9.93
CA TRP A 160 -0.32 -2.56 -10.39
C TRP A 160 0.25 -2.58 -11.81
N SER A 161 -0.22 -1.73 -12.72
CA SER A 161 0.36 -1.67 -14.07
C SER A 161 1.78 -1.09 -14.08
N LEU A 162 2.11 -0.22 -13.11
CA LEU A 162 3.44 0.38 -12.99
C LEU A 162 4.45 -0.52 -12.27
N GLY A 163 4.03 -1.39 -11.35
CA GLY A 163 4.93 -2.18 -10.50
C GLY A 163 4.53 -3.64 -10.26
N GLY A 164 3.39 -4.10 -10.78
CA GLY A 164 2.82 -5.41 -10.48
C GLY A 164 3.68 -6.57 -10.94
N LEU A 165 4.29 -6.48 -12.13
CA LEU A 165 5.19 -7.54 -12.60
C LEU A 165 6.41 -7.70 -11.67
N PHE A 166 6.92 -6.59 -11.15
CA PHE A 166 7.99 -6.57 -10.15
C PHE A 166 7.50 -7.12 -8.80
N MET A 167 6.32 -6.72 -8.32
CA MET A 167 5.77 -7.25 -7.07
C MET A 167 5.52 -8.76 -7.11
N VAL A 168 5.12 -9.30 -8.27
CA VAL A 168 4.91 -10.74 -8.48
C VAL A 168 6.22 -11.55 -8.38
N THR A 169 7.37 -10.94 -8.65
CA THR A 169 8.66 -11.62 -8.56
C THR A 169 9.25 -11.58 -7.15
N LEU A 170 8.79 -10.66 -6.30
CA LEU A 170 9.16 -10.60 -4.89
C LEU A 170 8.66 -11.85 -4.13
N PRO A 171 9.28 -12.20 -2.99
CA PRO A 171 8.71 -13.19 -2.09
C PRO A 171 7.31 -12.77 -1.68
N TRP A 172 6.34 -13.69 -1.78
CA TRP A 172 4.91 -13.39 -1.55
C TRP A 172 4.65 -12.77 -0.18
N THR A 173 5.46 -13.09 0.83
CA THR A 173 5.36 -12.52 2.18
C THR A 173 5.60 -11.00 2.21
N SER A 174 6.43 -10.47 1.31
CA SER A 174 6.77 -9.04 1.22
C SER A 174 5.63 -8.17 0.71
N VAL A 175 4.62 -8.80 0.10
CA VAL A 175 3.41 -8.15 -0.41
C VAL A 175 2.21 -8.54 0.44
N ALA A 176 1.98 -9.84 0.66
CA ALA A 176 0.77 -10.32 1.31
C ALA A 176 0.73 -10.01 2.81
N VAL A 177 1.86 -10.09 3.52
CA VAL A 177 1.87 -9.87 4.99
C VAL A 177 1.63 -8.40 5.34
N PRO A 178 2.27 -7.42 4.67
CA PRO A 178 1.93 -6.00 4.86
C PRO A 178 0.50 -5.64 4.47
N ILE A 179 -0.20 -6.43 3.66
CA ILE A 179 -1.64 -6.24 3.38
C ILE A 179 -2.47 -6.89 4.48
N ALA A 180 -2.24 -8.17 4.75
CA ALA A 180 -3.09 -9.00 5.59
C ALA A 180 -3.05 -8.59 7.06
N LEU A 181 -1.87 -8.31 7.62
CA LEU A 181 -1.74 -7.98 9.05
C LEU A 181 -2.49 -6.70 9.45
N PRO A 182 -2.28 -5.53 8.80
CA PRO A 182 -3.03 -4.34 9.15
C PRO A 182 -4.53 -4.50 8.82
N THR A 183 -4.89 -5.22 7.76
CA THR A 183 -6.30 -5.49 7.42
C THR A 183 -6.99 -6.26 8.56
N LEU A 184 -6.42 -7.40 8.98
CA LEU A 184 -6.98 -8.20 10.07
C LEU A 184 -7.00 -7.44 11.40
N TYR A 185 -5.97 -6.63 11.67
CA TYR A 185 -5.95 -5.77 12.85
C TYR A 185 -7.09 -4.75 12.84
N LEU A 186 -7.29 -4.06 11.71
CA LEU A 186 -8.35 -3.07 11.56
C LEU A 186 -9.74 -3.70 11.60
N TRP A 187 -9.93 -4.91 11.06
CA TRP A 187 -11.18 -5.66 11.21
C TRP A 187 -11.53 -5.91 12.69
N ILE A 188 -10.53 -6.25 13.52
CA ILE A 188 -10.74 -6.45 14.96
C ILE A 188 -11.09 -5.12 15.65
N VAL A 189 -10.37 -4.04 15.31
CA VAL A 189 -10.62 -2.71 15.88
C VAL A 189 -12.02 -2.20 15.51
N ASP A 190 -12.41 -2.39 14.25
CA ASP A 190 -13.69 -1.96 13.71
C ASP A 190 -14.87 -2.75 14.31
N GLU A 191 -14.77 -4.08 14.41
CA GLU A 191 -15.76 -4.90 15.13
C GLU A 191 -15.96 -4.40 16.58
N LEU A 192 -14.89 -3.96 17.26
CA LEU A 192 -14.98 -3.41 18.61
C LEU A 192 -15.57 -1.99 18.65
N ALA A 193 -15.38 -1.19 17.60
CA ALA A 193 -15.91 0.17 17.49
C ALA A 193 -17.40 0.17 17.07
N LEU A 194 -17.78 -0.66 16.10
CA LEU A 194 -19.18 -0.83 15.67
C LEU A 194 -20.06 -1.37 16.79
N ARG A 195 -19.56 -2.30 17.62
CA ARG A 195 -20.28 -2.74 18.84
C ARG A 195 -20.55 -1.62 19.84
N ARG A 196 -19.79 -0.53 19.78
CA ARG A 196 -19.95 0.67 20.62
C ARG A 196 -20.74 1.78 19.93
N GLY A 197 -21.19 1.57 18.70
CA GLY A 197 -21.95 2.56 17.92
C GLY A 197 -21.14 3.78 17.51
N THR A 198 -19.82 3.64 17.30
CA THR A 198 -18.94 4.78 16.97
C THR A 198 -19.24 5.37 15.58
N TRP A 199 -19.68 4.53 14.63
CA TRP A 199 -20.23 4.95 13.34
C TRP A 199 -21.25 3.91 12.86
N ALA A 200 -22.07 4.27 11.87
CA ALA A 200 -23.04 3.39 11.27
C ALA A 200 -23.14 3.60 9.75
N ILE A 201 -23.36 2.50 9.03
CA ILE A 201 -23.68 2.50 7.60
C ILE A 201 -25.19 2.51 7.44
N GLU A 202 -25.66 3.42 6.59
CA GLU A 202 -27.08 3.72 6.45
C GLU A 202 -27.90 2.51 5.97
N SER A 203 -29.11 2.40 6.53
CA SER A 203 -30.02 1.31 6.23
C SER A 203 -30.62 1.45 4.82
N GLY A 204 -29.96 0.84 3.83
CA GLY A 204 -30.43 0.82 2.44
C GLY A 204 -29.32 0.77 1.39
N THR A 205 -28.10 1.20 1.75
CA THR A 205 -26.93 1.21 0.84
C THR A 205 -26.03 -0.02 1.01
N LYS A 206 -26.16 -0.74 2.14
CA LYS A 206 -25.41 -1.94 2.48
C LYS A 206 -26.06 -3.24 2.00
N LEU A 207 -25.24 -4.27 1.82
CA LEU A 207 -25.60 -5.64 1.50
C LEU A 207 -26.22 -6.37 2.70
N GLY A 208 -25.96 -5.89 3.92
CA GLY A 208 -26.50 -6.49 5.15
C GLY A 208 -25.82 -7.80 5.56
N VAL A 209 -24.64 -8.10 5.01
CA VAL A 209 -23.84 -9.27 5.37
C VAL A 209 -22.75 -8.86 6.35
N THR A 210 -22.67 -9.55 7.49
CA THR A 210 -21.60 -9.35 8.48
C THR A 210 -20.66 -10.54 8.51
N ILE A 211 -19.37 -10.30 8.79
CA ILE A 211 -18.35 -11.37 8.84
C ILE A 211 -18.41 -12.14 10.15
N TRP A 212 -18.52 -11.42 11.26
CA TRP A 212 -18.60 -12.02 12.60
C TRP A 212 -19.91 -11.69 13.28
N GLY A 213 -20.07 -10.42 13.69
CA GLY A 213 -21.26 -9.94 14.38
C GLY A 213 -21.69 -8.58 13.86
N SER A 214 -20.80 -7.59 14.00
CA SER A 214 -21.09 -6.19 13.65
C SER A 214 -20.32 -5.70 12.44
N LEU A 215 -19.14 -6.26 12.15
CA LEU A 215 -18.31 -5.91 10.99
C LEU A 215 -19.03 -6.27 9.69
N GLU A 216 -19.42 -5.24 8.96
CA GLU A 216 -20.03 -5.36 7.64
C GLU A 216 -18.98 -5.77 6.61
N VAL A 217 -19.38 -6.57 5.62
CA VAL A 217 -18.48 -7.07 4.57
C VAL A 217 -17.84 -5.91 3.79
N GLU A 218 -18.57 -4.82 3.59
CA GLU A 218 -18.10 -3.64 2.89
C GLU A 218 -16.95 -2.94 3.62
N GLU A 219 -17.04 -2.79 4.94
CA GLU A 219 -15.94 -2.26 5.78
C GLU A 219 -14.71 -3.17 5.71
N ALA A 220 -14.94 -4.48 5.78
CA ALA A 220 -13.87 -5.44 5.68
C ALA A 220 -13.14 -5.35 4.33
N ILE A 221 -13.88 -5.18 3.24
CA ILE A 221 -13.36 -4.95 1.89
C ILE A 221 -12.66 -3.60 1.80
N PHE A 222 -13.20 -2.54 2.43
CA PHE A 222 -12.57 -1.21 2.47
C PHE A 222 -11.19 -1.26 3.11
N PHE A 223 -11.04 -1.86 4.30
CA PHE A 223 -9.73 -2.00 4.96
C PHE A 223 -8.76 -2.85 4.13
N ALA A 224 -9.25 -3.92 3.49
CA ALA A 224 -8.43 -4.74 2.61
C ALA A 224 -7.96 -3.94 1.38
N ALA A 225 -8.88 -3.25 0.70
CA ALA A 225 -8.63 -2.47 -0.50
C ALA A 225 -7.65 -1.32 -0.23
N THR A 226 -7.85 -0.57 0.85
CA THR A 226 -6.94 0.53 1.24
C THR A 226 -5.52 0.02 1.53
N ASN A 227 -5.37 -1.11 2.25
CA ASN A 227 -4.05 -1.71 2.47
C ASN A 227 -3.41 -2.26 1.18
N VAL A 228 -4.21 -2.81 0.25
CA VAL A 228 -3.75 -3.18 -1.09
C VAL A 228 -3.21 -1.96 -1.84
N LEU A 229 -3.94 -0.83 -1.84
CA LEU A 229 -3.51 0.40 -2.50
C LEU A 229 -2.20 0.93 -1.95
N ILE A 230 -2.03 0.92 -0.62
CA ILE A 230 -0.79 1.37 0.03
C ILE A 230 0.38 0.49 -0.42
N VAL A 231 0.22 -0.84 -0.36
CA VAL A 231 1.30 -1.78 -0.73
C VAL A 231 1.60 -1.73 -2.23
N PHE A 232 0.59 -1.61 -3.10
CA PHE A 232 0.81 -1.46 -4.54
C PHE A 232 1.50 -0.13 -4.86
N GLY A 233 1.14 0.96 -4.16
CA GLY A 233 1.81 2.24 -4.28
C GLY A 233 3.29 2.17 -3.91
N LEU A 234 3.63 1.51 -2.79
CA LEU A 234 5.02 1.31 -2.38
C LEU A 234 5.78 0.39 -3.34
N GLY A 235 5.17 -0.70 -3.79
CA GLY A 235 5.79 -1.62 -4.74
C GLY A 235 6.05 -0.98 -6.11
N ALA A 236 5.16 -0.12 -6.60
CA ALA A 236 5.41 0.68 -7.80
C ALA A 236 6.56 1.69 -7.60
N PHE A 237 6.66 2.27 -6.40
CA PHE A 237 7.76 3.15 -6.03
C PHE A 237 9.10 2.38 -6.00
N ASP A 238 9.13 1.22 -5.35
CA ASP A 238 10.31 0.35 -5.27
C ASP A 238 10.75 -0.15 -6.64
N ASN A 239 9.81 -0.46 -7.54
CA ASN A 239 10.14 -0.80 -8.93
C ASN A 239 10.90 0.33 -9.62
N ALA A 240 10.38 1.56 -9.57
CA ALA A 240 11.03 2.73 -10.17
C ALA A 240 12.41 3.01 -9.54
N LEU A 241 12.50 2.86 -8.22
CA LEU A 241 13.74 3.05 -7.50
C LEU A 241 14.80 1.98 -7.80
N ALA A 242 14.39 0.71 -7.89
CA ALA A 242 15.28 -0.39 -8.27
C ALA A 242 15.86 -0.16 -9.66
N ILE A 243 15.07 0.36 -10.60
CA ILE A 243 15.52 0.77 -11.93
C ILE A 243 16.56 1.91 -11.84
N ILE A 244 16.30 2.94 -11.04
CA ILE A 244 17.24 4.05 -10.82
C ILE A 244 18.56 3.55 -10.25
N ASP A 245 18.50 2.66 -9.26
CA ASP A 245 19.69 2.10 -8.61
C ASP A 245 20.47 1.19 -9.57
N ALA A 246 19.77 0.36 -10.36
CA ALA A 246 20.39 -0.63 -11.23
C ALA A 246 21.09 -0.05 -12.46
N PHE A 247 20.66 1.10 -13.01
CA PHE A 247 21.12 1.59 -14.32
C PHE A 247 21.88 2.93 -14.24
N PRO A 248 23.18 2.92 -13.90
CA PRO A 248 24.00 4.14 -13.84
C PRO A 248 24.21 4.81 -15.21
N ASP A 249 24.01 4.09 -16.32
CA ASP A 249 24.07 4.62 -17.68
C ASP A 249 22.92 5.59 -18.00
N VAL A 250 21.74 5.40 -17.38
CA VAL A 250 20.55 6.25 -17.58
C VAL A 250 20.42 7.30 -16.48
N PHE A 251 20.86 6.94 -15.28
CA PHE A 251 20.76 7.76 -14.08
C PHE A 251 22.17 7.97 -13.53
N GLU A 252 22.81 9.10 -13.80
CA GLU A 252 24.18 9.32 -13.29
C GLU A 252 24.21 9.34 -11.76
N SER A 253 23.15 9.84 -11.12
CA SER A 253 22.98 9.83 -9.66
C SER A 253 21.76 9.03 -9.22
N ALA A 254 21.86 8.41 -8.04
CA ALA A 254 20.77 7.72 -7.36
C ALA A 254 20.60 8.30 -5.94
N PRO A 255 19.98 9.49 -5.81
CA PRO A 255 19.72 10.09 -4.50
C PRO A 255 18.73 9.25 -3.70
N GLU A 256 18.83 9.29 -2.37
CA GLU A 256 17.89 8.60 -1.47
C GLU A 256 16.44 9.08 -1.66
N CYS A 257 16.26 10.37 -1.98
CA CYS A 257 14.97 11.01 -2.27
C CYS A 257 14.98 11.53 -3.71
N PRO A 258 14.75 10.68 -4.73
CA PRO A 258 14.76 11.10 -6.12
C PRO A 258 13.59 12.02 -6.44
N LYS A 259 13.79 12.93 -7.39
CA LYS A 259 12.71 13.81 -7.86
C LYS A 259 11.60 12.98 -8.52
N PRO A 260 10.32 13.41 -8.45
CA PRO A 260 9.23 12.72 -9.14
C PRO A 260 9.47 12.48 -10.63
N THR A 261 10.13 13.41 -11.32
CA THR A 261 10.51 13.25 -12.74
C THR A 261 11.48 12.10 -12.99
N MET A 262 12.38 11.80 -12.03
CA MET A 262 13.27 10.65 -12.11
C MET A 262 12.50 9.34 -11.95
N LEU A 263 11.56 9.28 -11.01
CA LEU A 263 10.69 8.11 -10.81
C LEU A 263 9.86 7.83 -12.06
N ILE A 264 9.28 8.88 -12.65
CA ILE A 264 8.53 8.76 -13.91
C ILE A 264 9.45 8.28 -15.04
N LYS A 265 10.64 8.88 -15.21
CA LYS A 265 11.62 8.46 -16.23
C LYS A 265 11.99 6.98 -16.08
N ALA A 266 12.11 6.48 -14.85
CA ALA A 266 12.44 5.09 -14.56
C ALA A 266 11.38 4.11 -15.09
N LEU A 267 10.10 4.48 -15.04
CA LEU A 267 9.00 3.63 -15.50
C LEU A 267 8.98 3.47 -17.04
N PHE A 268 9.64 4.35 -17.79
CA PHE A 268 9.64 4.36 -19.25
C PHE A 268 11.00 4.05 -19.89
N ILE A 269 11.94 3.48 -19.13
CA ILE A 269 13.24 3.12 -19.71
C ILE A 269 13.12 2.02 -20.77
N PHE A 270 13.99 2.09 -21.78
CA PHE A 270 14.11 1.03 -22.77
C PHE A 270 14.91 -0.15 -22.20
N TRP A 271 14.42 -1.38 -22.37
CA TRP A 271 15.11 -2.60 -21.91
C TRP A 271 16.05 -3.15 -22.98
N SER A 272 17.26 -2.58 -23.08
CA SER A 272 18.29 -3.05 -24.02
C SER A 272 18.90 -4.41 -23.59
N PRO A 273 19.53 -5.16 -24.53
CA PRO A 273 20.22 -6.41 -24.20
C PRO A 273 21.27 -6.23 -23.09
N GLU A 274 22.01 -5.13 -23.09
CA GLU A 274 23.05 -4.82 -22.09
C GLU A 274 22.44 -4.61 -20.70
N ARG A 275 21.27 -3.96 -20.61
CA ARG A 275 20.56 -3.75 -19.35
C ARG A 275 20.04 -5.07 -18.79
N LYS A 276 19.50 -5.94 -19.65
CA LYS A 276 19.09 -7.30 -19.24
C LYS A 276 20.28 -8.10 -18.73
N GLU A 277 21.43 -8.02 -19.41
CA GLU A 277 22.65 -8.70 -18.97
C GLU A 277 23.16 -8.17 -17.63
N ARG A 278 23.09 -6.86 -17.39
CA ARG A 278 23.43 -6.29 -16.09
C ARG A 278 22.55 -6.83 -14.96
N ILE A 279 21.24 -6.95 -15.18
CA ILE A 279 20.34 -7.53 -14.17
C ILE A 279 20.67 -9.01 -13.93
N ARG A 280 20.97 -9.79 -14.97
CA ARG A 280 21.44 -11.19 -14.80
C ARG A 280 22.72 -11.25 -13.98
N GLY A 281 23.68 -10.36 -14.24
CA GLY A 281 24.91 -10.27 -13.44
C GLY A 281 24.64 -10.00 -11.97
N ILE A 282 23.68 -9.12 -11.65
CA ILE A 282 23.25 -8.87 -10.25
C ILE A 282 22.61 -10.13 -9.65
N GLN A 283 21.72 -10.81 -10.39
CA GLN A 283 21.07 -12.04 -9.94
C GLN A 283 22.10 -13.16 -9.66
N GLU A 284 23.06 -13.37 -10.55
CA GLU A 284 24.13 -14.36 -10.36
C GLU A 284 25.02 -14.01 -9.16
N ALA A 285 25.34 -12.72 -8.98
CA ALA A 285 26.13 -12.26 -7.83
C ALA A 285 25.41 -12.53 -6.52
N VAL A 286 24.11 -12.22 -6.44
CA VAL A 286 23.27 -12.54 -5.27
C VAL A 286 23.24 -14.05 -5.02
N GLU A 287 23.01 -14.86 -6.05
CA GLU A 287 22.96 -16.32 -5.89
C GLU A 287 24.27 -16.88 -5.33
N ARG A 288 25.41 -16.45 -5.90
CA ARG A 288 26.75 -16.83 -5.44
C ARG A 288 26.98 -16.38 -4.00
N LEU A 289 26.60 -15.15 -3.67
CA LEU A 289 26.76 -14.58 -2.33
C LEU A 289 25.92 -15.34 -1.30
N CYS A 290 24.64 -15.60 -1.60
CA CYS A 290 23.76 -16.38 -0.74
C CYS A 290 24.23 -17.82 -0.55
N ARG A 291 24.88 -18.41 -1.55
CA ARG A 291 25.48 -19.75 -1.46
C ARG A 291 26.74 -19.77 -0.59
N LYS A 292 27.54 -18.69 -0.59
CA LYS A 292 28.81 -18.60 0.14
C LYS A 292 28.66 -18.03 1.55
N SER A 293 27.80 -17.04 1.74
CA SER A 293 27.58 -16.34 3.02
C SER A 293 26.21 -15.67 3.07
N ARG A 294 25.21 -16.40 3.58
CA ARG A 294 23.86 -15.84 3.84
C ARG A 294 23.89 -14.70 4.87
N SER A 295 24.77 -14.80 5.86
CA SER A 295 24.94 -13.77 6.90
C SER A 295 25.45 -12.47 6.30
N PHE A 296 26.39 -12.54 5.35
CA PHE A 296 26.87 -11.34 4.65
C PHE A 296 25.80 -10.75 3.73
N TYR A 297 25.02 -11.57 3.00
CA TYR A 297 23.88 -11.05 2.24
C TYR A 297 22.89 -10.30 3.13
N LEU A 298 22.54 -10.86 4.30
CA LEU A 298 21.66 -10.19 5.25
C LEU A 298 22.31 -8.91 5.82
N ALA A 299 23.59 -8.96 6.18
CA ALA A 299 24.33 -7.79 6.67
C ALA A 299 24.40 -6.68 5.60
N SER A 300 24.54 -7.03 4.32
CA SER A 300 24.55 -6.06 3.22
C SER A 300 23.27 -5.23 3.15
N SER A 301 22.16 -5.74 3.69
CA SER A 301 20.88 -5.03 3.70
C SER A 301 20.93 -3.73 4.51
N THR A 302 21.92 -3.50 5.38
CA THR A 302 22.09 -2.21 6.06
C THR A 302 22.44 -1.09 5.10
N PHE A 303 23.07 -1.41 3.96
CA PHE A 303 23.35 -0.45 2.89
C PHE A 303 22.13 -0.31 1.96
N ALA A 304 21.98 0.87 1.35
CA ALA A 304 20.86 1.18 0.47
C ALA A 304 21.32 1.56 -0.94
N GLY A 305 20.45 1.35 -1.92
CA GLY A 305 20.65 1.74 -3.31
C GLY A 305 21.91 1.14 -3.94
N ARG A 306 22.62 1.96 -4.73
CA ARG A 306 23.82 1.54 -5.49
C ARG A 306 24.93 0.95 -4.65
N LEU A 307 25.17 1.52 -3.46
CA LEU A 307 26.23 1.05 -2.59
C LEU A 307 26.05 -0.44 -2.23
N ARG A 308 24.79 -0.87 -2.04
CA ARG A 308 24.50 -2.29 -1.79
C ARG A 308 24.70 -3.14 -3.03
N ILE A 309 24.30 -2.65 -4.20
CA ILE A 309 24.53 -3.35 -5.48
C ILE A 309 26.02 -3.55 -5.70
N ASP A 310 26.82 -2.50 -5.54
CA ASP A 310 28.28 -2.56 -5.72
C ASP A 310 28.92 -3.54 -4.74
N LEU A 311 28.49 -3.53 -3.47
CA LEU A 311 28.98 -4.46 -2.45
C LEU A 311 28.62 -5.93 -2.73
N VAL A 312 27.50 -6.20 -3.41
CA VAL A 312 27.11 -7.55 -3.83
C VAL A 312 27.89 -8.01 -5.07
N LEU A 313 28.33 -7.07 -5.93
CA LEU A 313 29.10 -7.36 -7.13
C LEU A 313 30.61 -7.58 -6.88
N LEU A 314 31.13 -7.19 -5.71
CA LEU A 314 32.51 -7.44 -5.26
C LEU A 314 32.75 -8.92 -4.90
#